data_AF-A0A853FSY7-F1
#
_entry.id   AF-A0A853FSY7-F1
#
_cell.length_a   1.000
_cell.length_b   1.000
_cell.length_c   1.000
_cell.angle_alpha   90.00
_cell.angle_beta   90.00
_cell.angle_gamma   90.00
#
_symmetry.space_group_name_H-M   'P 1'
#
loop_
_entity.id
_entity.type
_entity.pdbx_description
1 polymer ?
#
loop_
_entity_poly.entity_id
_entity_poly.type
_entity_poly.pdbx_seq_one_letter_code
_entity_poly.pdbx_strand_id
1 'polypeptide(L)'
;MPTHLPLDPPPIRLMTRLLSELQTTILAHAIRLFEGDLDRVTIFALITRDTYGFEREGQGPPSGISAHSLAMSLSRPYETVRRHVHALVDAGWCERGPDGVHASPAELARPELVAFSTLMHDAAVRFVADLAHNGVPMPEVGAARPYHHSSGVQAAIDMMLAVVDSNRRVHGDWLELVVFSTIYCANSRLLNQDRALARHYADGRNSPPADLRPPVRTSAVARALGLPEATVRRRVASLCEDGRVERLGKKLIVSEAWLNRPESVATSTQSFAIVRLLLARLGANGFPLDDPSRAYLARRPDIPAFD
;
A
#
# COMPACT_ATOMS: atom_id res chain seq x y z
N MET A 1 19.32 -5.38 23.82
CA MET A 1 19.00 -4.44 22.72
C MET A 1 17.82 -3.57 23.15
N PRO A 2 17.76 -2.28 22.76
CA PRO A 2 16.65 -1.42 23.15
C PRO A 2 15.31 -2.04 22.70
N THR A 3 14.25 -1.85 23.50
CA THR A 3 12.90 -2.39 23.19
C THR A 3 12.31 -1.71 21.96
N HIS A 4 12.65 -0.43 21.76
CA HIS A 4 12.22 0.37 20.63
C HIS A 4 13.38 0.79 19.72
N LEU A 5 13.09 0.99 18.44
CA LEU A 5 13.98 1.66 17.49
C LEU A 5 13.95 3.18 17.74
N PRO A 6 15.07 3.88 17.54
CA PRO A 6 15.07 5.33 17.60
C PRO A 6 14.19 5.92 16.50
N LEU A 7 13.60 7.09 16.77
CA LEU A 7 12.92 7.90 15.76
C LEU A 7 13.87 8.89 15.08
N ASP A 8 15.10 9.00 15.57
CA ASP A 8 16.17 9.81 14.99
C ASP A 8 17.49 9.00 14.90
N PRO A 9 17.93 8.62 13.69
CA PRO A 9 17.17 8.75 12.44
C PRO A 9 15.95 7.82 12.43
N PRO A 10 14.86 8.20 11.74
CA PRO A 10 13.66 7.39 11.67
C PRO A 10 13.94 6.07 10.91
N PRO A 11 13.22 4.97 11.24
CA PRO A 11 13.40 3.66 10.60
C PRO A 11 12.74 3.59 9.21
N ILE A 12 13.13 4.52 8.32
CA ILE A 12 12.51 4.73 7.02
C ILE A 12 12.66 3.55 6.06
N ARG A 13 13.76 2.78 6.14
CA ARG A 13 13.96 1.59 5.29
C ARG A 13 13.06 0.46 5.73
N LEU A 14 12.97 0.20 7.03
CA LEU A 14 12.05 -0.79 7.58
C LEU A 14 10.62 -0.48 7.14
N MET A 15 10.16 0.76 7.34
CA MET A 15 8.83 1.17 6.92
C MET A 15 8.63 1.00 5.40
N THR A 16 9.58 1.44 4.57
CA THR A 16 9.46 1.33 3.11
C THR A 16 9.36 -0.13 2.65
N ARG A 17 10.12 -1.05 3.27
CA ARG A 17 10.03 -2.49 3.00
C ARG A 17 8.64 -3.06 3.36
N LEU A 18 8.12 -2.72 4.54
CA LEU A 18 6.81 -3.19 4.99
C LEU A 18 5.66 -2.57 4.19
N LEU A 19 5.76 -1.30 3.78
CA LEU A 19 4.80 -0.67 2.86
C LEU A 19 4.82 -1.36 1.49
N SER A 20 5.99 -1.75 1.01
CA SER A 20 6.12 -2.49 -0.26
C SER A 20 5.46 -3.87 -0.18
N GLU A 21 5.56 -4.56 0.96
CA GLU A 21 4.82 -5.80 1.22
C GLU A 21 3.29 -5.56 1.26
N LEU A 22 2.83 -4.56 2.00
CA LEU A 22 1.42 -4.17 2.08
C LEU A 22 0.83 -3.90 0.69
N GLN A 23 1.48 -3.00 -0.07
CA GLN A 23 1.06 -2.62 -1.42
C GLN A 23 1.05 -3.83 -2.36
N THR A 24 2.11 -4.62 -2.36
CA THR A 24 2.22 -5.78 -3.26
C THR A 24 1.15 -6.83 -2.94
N THR A 25 0.86 -7.07 -1.65
CA THR A 25 -0.16 -8.02 -1.22
C THR A 25 -1.56 -7.60 -1.67
N ILE A 26 -1.91 -6.32 -1.45
CA ILE A 26 -3.22 -5.79 -1.84
C ILE A 26 -3.36 -5.72 -3.37
N LEU A 27 -2.37 -5.14 -4.04
CA LEU A 27 -2.45 -4.90 -5.49
C LEU A 27 -2.37 -6.18 -6.31
N ALA A 28 -1.64 -7.20 -5.86
CA ALA A 28 -1.68 -8.51 -6.51
C ALA A 28 -3.11 -9.04 -6.63
N HIS A 29 -3.94 -8.86 -5.59
CA HIS A 29 -5.34 -9.27 -5.62
C HIS A 29 -6.22 -8.28 -6.37
N ALA A 30 -6.06 -6.97 -6.12
CA ALA A 30 -6.86 -5.93 -6.75
C ALA A 30 -6.72 -5.93 -8.27
N ILE A 31 -5.50 -6.05 -8.81
CA ILE A 31 -5.26 -6.08 -10.25
C ILE A 31 -6.03 -7.23 -10.91
N ARG A 32 -6.05 -8.42 -10.30
CA ARG A 32 -6.81 -9.57 -10.83
C ARG A 32 -8.32 -9.32 -10.77
N LEU A 33 -8.80 -8.73 -9.67
CA LEU A 33 -10.21 -8.40 -9.48
C LEU A 33 -10.73 -7.38 -10.51
N PHE A 34 -9.87 -6.46 -10.94
CA PHE A 34 -10.18 -5.42 -11.92
C PHE A 34 -9.58 -5.69 -13.30
N GLU A 35 -9.33 -6.97 -13.64
CA GLU A 35 -8.90 -7.41 -14.97
C GLU A 35 -7.64 -6.71 -15.51
N GLY A 36 -6.72 -6.31 -14.63
CA GLY A 36 -5.49 -5.60 -15.00
C GLY A 36 -5.61 -4.07 -15.04
N ASP A 37 -6.82 -3.51 -14.91
CA ASP A 37 -7.07 -2.06 -14.98
C ASP A 37 -6.78 -1.39 -13.64
N LEU A 38 -5.54 -0.97 -13.45
CA LEU A 38 -5.12 -0.21 -12.27
C LEU A 38 -5.90 1.10 -12.10
N ASP A 39 -6.33 1.76 -13.20
CA ASP A 39 -7.07 3.02 -13.14
C ASP A 39 -8.40 2.80 -12.43
N ARG A 40 -9.09 1.70 -12.75
CA ARG A 40 -10.28 1.25 -12.01
C ARG A 40 -9.99 0.91 -10.56
N VAL A 41 -8.92 0.17 -10.26
CA VAL A 41 -8.56 -0.21 -8.87
C VAL A 41 -8.53 1.01 -7.96
N THR A 42 -7.84 2.07 -8.38
CA THR A 42 -7.63 3.23 -7.49
C THR A 42 -8.79 4.20 -7.50
N ILE A 43 -9.49 4.36 -8.62
CA ILE A 43 -10.76 5.12 -8.65
C ILE A 43 -11.75 4.45 -7.69
N PHE A 44 -11.88 3.13 -7.73
CA PHE A 44 -12.74 2.39 -6.81
C PHE A 44 -12.28 2.51 -5.35
N ALA A 45 -10.98 2.46 -5.07
CA ALA A 45 -10.44 2.69 -3.72
C ALA A 45 -10.79 4.08 -3.20
N LEU A 46 -10.69 5.14 -4.02
CA LEU A 46 -11.08 6.50 -3.62
C LEU A 46 -12.59 6.65 -3.40
N ILE A 47 -13.42 6.04 -4.23
CA ILE A 47 -14.87 6.04 -4.05
C ILE A 47 -15.23 5.33 -2.74
N THR A 48 -14.66 4.15 -2.50
CA THR A 48 -14.87 3.38 -1.26
C THR A 48 -14.41 4.15 -0.02
N ARG A 49 -13.29 4.88 -0.15
CA ARG A 49 -12.77 5.76 0.90
C ARG A 49 -13.76 6.85 1.30
N ASP A 50 -14.35 7.54 0.33
CA ASP A 50 -15.31 8.61 0.58
C ASP A 50 -16.64 8.07 1.12
N THR A 51 -17.09 6.93 0.56
CA THR A 51 -18.34 6.26 0.94
C THR A 51 -18.36 5.87 2.42
N TYR A 52 -17.24 5.36 2.96
CA TYR A 52 -17.15 4.80 4.33
C TYR A 52 -16.11 5.49 5.21
N GLY A 53 -15.85 6.78 5.01
CA GLY A 53 -14.82 7.52 5.75
C GLY A 53 -14.92 7.35 7.27
N PHE A 54 -13.76 7.39 7.96
CA PHE A 54 -13.62 7.12 9.40
C PHE A 54 -14.72 7.75 10.28
N GLU A 55 -15.18 8.97 9.99
CA GLU A 55 -16.11 9.71 10.84
C GLU A 55 -17.58 9.26 10.71
N ARG A 56 -17.90 8.32 9.80
CA ARG A 56 -19.28 8.01 9.40
C ARG A 56 -19.80 6.64 9.81
N GLU A 57 -19.19 5.97 10.79
CA GLU A 57 -19.83 4.82 11.43
C GLU A 57 -21.10 5.27 12.17
N GLY A 58 -22.24 5.28 11.47
CA GLY A 58 -23.54 5.06 12.09
C GLY A 58 -24.69 6.04 11.84
N GLN A 59 -24.55 7.20 11.15
CA GLN A 59 -25.65 8.19 11.15
C GLN A 59 -25.88 9.01 9.86
N GLY A 60 -25.57 8.51 8.66
CA GLY A 60 -25.95 9.21 7.43
C GLY A 60 -25.90 8.37 6.16
N PRO A 61 -26.58 8.79 5.08
CA PRO A 61 -26.45 8.17 3.77
C PRO A 61 -24.97 8.25 3.29
N PRO A 62 -24.51 7.28 2.49
CA PRO A 62 -23.17 7.34 1.90
C PRO A 62 -22.98 8.66 1.14
N SER A 63 -21.86 9.35 1.32
CA SER A 63 -21.54 10.47 0.43
C SER A 63 -21.06 9.95 -0.90
N GLY A 64 -21.59 10.56 -1.95
CA GLY A 64 -21.01 10.43 -3.27
C GLY A 64 -19.79 11.34 -3.40
N ILE A 65 -18.83 10.91 -4.22
CA ILE A 65 -17.75 11.75 -4.72
C ILE A 65 -17.99 12.05 -6.21
N SER A 66 -17.79 13.31 -6.61
CA SER A 66 -17.94 13.69 -8.01
C SER A 66 -16.77 13.18 -8.86
N ALA A 67 -17.03 12.87 -10.14
CA ALA A 67 -15.97 12.50 -11.08
C ALA A 67 -14.92 13.62 -11.27
N HIS A 68 -15.30 14.88 -11.07
CA HIS A 68 -14.38 16.01 -11.11
C HIS A 68 -13.45 16.01 -9.89
N SER A 69 -13.99 15.79 -8.68
CA SER A 69 -13.20 15.65 -7.46
C SER A 69 -12.22 14.48 -7.56
N LEU A 70 -12.67 13.32 -8.07
CA LEU A 70 -11.80 12.17 -8.33
C LEU A 70 -10.66 12.52 -9.30
N ALA A 71 -10.96 13.21 -10.40
CA ALA A 71 -9.96 13.63 -11.39
C ALA A 71 -8.91 14.57 -10.78
N MET A 72 -9.34 15.54 -9.96
CA MET A 72 -8.44 16.44 -9.23
C MET A 72 -7.55 15.67 -8.25
N SER A 73 -8.13 14.80 -7.40
CA SER A 73 -7.39 13.99 -6.43
C SER A 73 -6.35 13.09 -7.10
N LEU A 74 -6.71 12.46 -8.22
CA LEU A 74 -5.82 11.56 -8.97
C LEU A 74 -4.85 12.30 -9.91
N SER A 75 -5.05 13.61 -10.13
CA SER A 75 -4.33 14.39 -11.14
C SER A 75 -4.40 13.71 -12.52
N ARG A 76 -5.61 13.27 -12.90
CA ARG A 76 -5.91 12.59 -14.16
C ARG A 76 -6.87 13.41 -15.02
N PRO A 77 -6.87 13.24 -16.35
CA PRO A 77 -7.86 13.87 -17.20
C PRO A 77 -9.28 13.49 -16.78
N TYR A 78 -10.16 14.49 -16.70
CA TYR A 78 -11.57 14.29 -16.30
C TYR A 78 -12.26 13.22 -17.15
N GLU A 79 -12.08 13.26 -18.47
CA GLU A 79 -12.72 12.29 -19.37
C GLU A 79 -12.25 10.85 -19.14
N THR A 80 -10.98 10.65 -18.76
CA THR A 80 -10.46 9.33 -18.37
C THR A 80 -11.16 8.83 -17.10
N VAL A 81 -11.18 9.65 -16.04
CA VAL A 81 -11.85 9.28 -14.79
C VAL A 81 -13.34 9.04 -15.00
N ARG A 82 -14.01 9.90 -15.76
CA ARG A 82 -15.44 9.77 -16.08
C ARG A 82 -15.73 8.42 -16.76
N ARG A 83 -14.91 7.98 -17.72
CA ARG A 83 -15.06 6.68 -18.39
C ARG A 83 -14.91 5.50 -17.44
N HIS A 84 -13.90 5.51 -16.57
CA HIS A 84 -13.72 4.45 -15.58
C HIS A 84 -14.85 4.42 -14.55
N VAL A 85 -15.33 5.60 -14.11
CA VAL A 85 -16.51 5.70 -13.24
C VAL A 85 -17.75 5.11 -13.91
N HIS A 86 -17.98 5.39 -15.20
CA HIS A 86 -19.08 4.74 -15.94
C HIS A 86 -18.91 3.22 -15.99
N ALA A 87 -17.71 2.73 -16.32
CA ALA A 87 -17.46 1.29 -16.36
C ALA A 87 -17.69 0.60 -14.99
N LEU A 88 -17.33 1.27 -13.88
CA LEU A 88 -17.59 0.77 -12.53
C LEU A 88 -19.09 0.74 -12.21
N VAL A 89 -19.85 1.74 -12.66
CA VAL A 89 -21.32 1.77 -12.50
C VAL A 89 -21.99 0.71 -13.37
N ASP A 90 -21.59 0.58 -14.64
CA ASP A 90 -22.14 -0.40 -15.57
C ASP A 90 -21.87 -1.84 -15.11
N ALA A 91 -20.74 -2.06 -14.44
CA ALA A 91 -20.39 -3.34 -13.84
C ALA A 91 -20.99 -3.55 -12.43
N GLY A 92 -21.78 -2.60 -11.92
CA GLY A 92 -22.48 -2.65 -10.64
C GLY A 92 -21.69 -2.14 -9.44
N TRP A 93 -20.36 -2.12 -9.49
CA TRP A 93 -19.45 -1.80 -8.37
C TRP A 93 -19.74 -0.45 -7.69
N CYS A 94 -20.29 0.50 -8.44
CA CYS A 94 -20.64 1.82 -7.92
C CYS A 94 -22.06 2.20 -8.31
N GLU A 95 -22.69 3.01 -7.46
CA GLU A 95 -24.00 3.58 -7.70
C GLU A 95 -23.91 5.11 -7.83
N ARG A 96 -24.76 5.69 -8.67
CA ARG A 96 -24.91 7.15 -8.78
C ARG A 96 -25.97 7.60 -7.80
N GLY A 97 -25.58 8.47 -6.87
CA GLY A 97 -26.47 9.18 -5.97
C GLY A 97 -26.57 10.67 -6.30
N PRO A 98 -27.41 11.42 -5.59
CA PRO A 98 -27.59 12.85 -5.77
C PRO A 98 -26.30 13.66 -5.57
N ASP A 99 -25.41 13.21 -4.67
CA ASP A 99 -24.16 13.90 -4.33
C ASP A 99 -22.91 13.37 -5.08
N GLY A 100 -23.09 12.45 -6.03
CA GLY A 100 -21.99 11.87 -6.80
C GLY A 100 -22.03 10.36 -6.85
N VAL A 101 -20.87 9.72 -6.97
CA VAL A 101 -20.73 8.26 -7.09
C VAL A 101 -20.26 7.68 -5.77
N HIS A 102 -20.90 6.61 -5.31
CA HIS A 102 -20.54 5.86 -4.10
C HIS A 102 -20.40 4.37 -4.43
N ALA A 103 -19.72 3.62 -3.57
CA ALA A 103 -19.60 2.18 -3.75
C ALA A 103 -20.95 1.50 -3.41
N SER A 104 -21.36 0.51 -4.22
CA SER A 104 -22.66 -0.16 -4.01
C SER A 104 -22.62 -1.05 -2.76
N PRO A 105 -23.55 -0.87 -1.78
CA PRO A 105 -23.62 -1.74 -0.61
C PRO A 105 -23.91 -3.20 -0.95
N ALA A 106 -24.75 -3.46 -1.96
CA ALA A 106 -25.08 -4.81 -2.40
C ALA A 106 -23.87 -5.51 -3.03
N GLU A 107 -23.07 -4.76 -3.81
CA GLU A 107 -21.84 -5.30 -4.38
C GLU A 107 -20.75 -5.54 -3.35
N LEU A 108 -20.60 -4.64 -2.39
CA LEU A 108 -19.64 -4.81 -1.30
C LEU A 108 -19.97 -6.01 -0.42
N ALA A 109 -21.22 -6.49 -0.44
CA ALA A 109 -21.63 -7.73 0.19
C ALA A 109 -21.30 -8.99 -0.62
N ARG A 110 -20.82 -8.87 -1.88
CA ARG A 110 -20.41 -10.04 -2.68
C ARG A 110 -19.22 -10.75 -2.02
N PRO A 111 -19.20 -12.10 -2.03
CA PRO A 111 -18.16 -12.88 -1.35
C PRO A 111 -16.74 -12.50 -1.77
N GLU A 112 -16.50 -12.23 -3.06
CA GLU A 112 -15.19 -11.79 -3.57
C GLU A 112 -14.72 -10.45 -2.99
N LEU A 113 -15.63 -9.48 -2.85
CA LEU A 113 -15.35 -8.15 -2.33
C LEU A 113 -15.23 -8.14 -0.81
N VAL A 114 -16.02 -8.97 -0.12
CA VAL A 114 -15.85 -9.23 1.32
C VAL A 114 -14.47 -9.84 1.57
N ALA A 115 -14.09 -10.89 0.83
CA ALA A 115 -12.78 -11.53 0.96
C ALA A 115 -11.64 -10.55 0.66
N PHE A 116 -11.78 -9.70 -0.36
CA PHE A 116 -10.80 -8.67 -0.67
C PHE A 116 -10.72 -7.59 0.43
N SER A 117 -11.84 -7.17 0.99
CA SER A 117 -11.88 -6.21 2.10
C SER A 117 -11.24 -6.79 3.36
N THR A 118 -11.52 -8.06 3.68
CA THR A 118 -10.84 -8.81 4.75
C THR A 118 -9.33 -8.88 4.50
N LEU A 119 -8.90 -9.15 3.26
CA LEU A 119 -7.48 -9.14 2.90
C LEU A 119 -6.84 -7.76 3.10
N MET A 120 -7.46 -6.68 2.63
CA MET A 120 -6.95 -5.32 2.80
C MET A 120 -6.80 -4.97 4.27
N HIS A 121 -7.83 -5.28 5.06
CA HIS A 121 -7.81 -5.13 6.50
C HIS A 121 -6.66 -5.91 7.14
N ASP A 122 -6.59 -7.22 6.91
CA ASP A 122 -5.60 -8.10 7.53
C ASP A 122 -4.17 -7.77 7.06
N ALA A 123 -4.00 -7.24 5.85
CA ALA A 123 -2.72 -6.73 5.36
C ALA A 123 -2.30 -5.46 6.12
N ALA A 124 -3.23 -4.55 6.41
CA ALA A 124 -2.96 -3.39 7.27
C ALA A 124 -2.64 -3.83 8.71
N VAL A 125 -3.39 -4.78 9.28
CA VAL A 125 -3.09 -5.37 10.61
C VAL A 125 -1.66 -5.92 10.63
N ARG A 126 -1.30 -6.70 9.61
CA ARG A 126 0.06 -7.24 9.46
C ARG A 126 1.11 -6.14 9.40
N PHE A 127 0.89 -5.09 8.62
CA PHE A 127 1.80 -3.96 8.53
C PHE A 127 2.04 -3.31 9.90
N VAL A 128 0.98 -3.04 10.67
CA VAL A 128 1.09 -2.46 12.02
C VAL A 128 1.77 -3.44 12.99
N ALA A 129 1.39 -4.71 12.96
CA ALA A 129 1.99 -5.75 13.78
C ALA A 129 3.49 -5.88 13.53
N ASP A 130 3.93 -5.79 12.28
CA ASP A 130 5.33 -5.92 11.90
C ASP A 130 6.14 -4.67 12.31
N LEU A 131 5.55 -3.48 12.24
CA LEU A 131 6.17 -2.26 12.80
C LEU A 131 6.38 -2.41 14.31
N ALA A 132 5.33 -2.80 15.05
CA ALA A 132 5.37 -3.00 16.50
C ALA A 132 6.37 -4.09 16.89
N HIS A 133 6.34 -5.24 16.21
CA HIS A 133 7.26 -6.36 16.41
C HIS A 133 8.72 -5.92 16.24
N ASN A 134 9.01 -5.11 15.23
CA ASN A 134 10.36 -4.59 14.98
C ASN A 134 10.76 -3.43 15.91
N GLY A 135 9.88 -3.03 16.83
CA GLY A 135 10.16 -2.03 17.85
C GLY A 135 9.97 -0.59 17.38
N VAL A 136 9.28 -0.34 16.26
CA VAL A 136 8.88 1.03 15.91
C VAL A 136 7.93 1.55 17.00
N PRO A 137 8.20 2.71 17.63
CA PRO A 137 7.29 3.28 18.62
C PRO A 137 5.91 3.52 18.03
N MET A 138 4.88 2.88 18.61
CA MET A 138 3.49 3.11 18.22
C MET A 138 2.98 4.42 18.84
N PRO A 139 2.08 5.16 18.17
CA PRO A 139 1.47 6.35 18.76
C PRO A 139 0.71 6.02 20.05
N GLU A 140 0.95 6.81 21.10
CA GLU A 140 0.17 6.76 22.34
C GLU A 140 -1.11 7.58 22.16
N VAL A 141 -2.20 6.90 21.81
CA VAL A 141 -3.52 7.52 21.59
C VAL A 141 -4.58 6.75 22.35
N GLY A 142 -5.50 7.47 23.01
CA GLY A 142 -6.67 6.87 23.64
C GLY A 142 -7.71 6.47 22.60
N ALA A 143 -8.34 5.32 22.78
CA ALA A 143 -9.46 4.89 21.94
C ALA A 143 -10.69 5.77 22.25
N ALA A 144 -11.15 6.54 21.27
CA ALA A 144 -12.36 7.35 21.40
C ALA A 144 -13.64 6.51 21.23
N ARG A 145 -13.53 5.34 20.58
CA ARG A 145 -14.62 4.41 20.27
C ARG A 145 -14.12 2.96 20.14
N PRO A 146 -15.01 1.96 20.23
CA PRO A 146 -14.66 0.58 19.92
C PRO A 146 -14.14 0.43 18.49
N TYR A 147 -13.20 -0.49 18.28
CA TYR A 147 -12.69 -0.79 16.95
C TYR A 147 -13.76 -1.43 16.07
N HIS A 148 -13.86 -0.96 14.82
CA HIS A 148 -14.64 -1.60 13.79
C HIS A 148 -13.79 -1.76 12.53
N HIS A 149 -13.92 -2.91 11.86
CA HIS A 149 -12.98 -3.35 10.83
C HIS A 149 -12.94 -2.47 9.58
N SER A 150 -14.02 -1.73 9.27
CA SER A 150 -13.98 -0.73 8.19
C SER A 150 -12.90 0.33 8.43
N SER A 151 -12.60 0.67 9.68
CA SER A 151 -11.50 1.58 10.01
C SER A 151 -10.14 1.03 9.56
N GLY A 152 -9.91 -0.28 9.64
CA GLY A 152 -8.69 -0.91 9.14
C GLY A 152 -8.62 -0.96 7.61
N VAL A 153 -9.76 -1.20 6.94
CA VAL A 153 -9.84 -1.11 5.47
C VAL A 153 -9.52 0.31 4.98
N GLN A 154 -10.11 1.32 5.63
CA GLN A 154 -9.86 2.72 5.34
C GLN A 154 -8.38 3.09 5.57
N ALA A 155 -7.78 2.62 6.66
CA ALA A 155 -6.35 2.81 6.90
C ALA A 155 -5.50 2.19 5.80
N ALA A 156 -5.84 0.99 5.30
CA ALA A 156 -5.15 0.36 4.18
C ALA A 156 -5.20 1.23 2.92
N ILE A 157 -6.38 1.75 2.58
CA ILE A 157 -6.58 2.63 1.43
C ILE A 157 -5.80 3.94 1.60
N ASP A 158 -5.91 4.58 2.77
CA ASP A 158 -5.17 5.81 3.10
C ASP A 158 -3.66 5.60 2.99
N MET A 159 -3.13 4.48 3.49
CA MET A 159 -1.70 4.15 3.39
C MET A 159 -1.28 3.96 1.93
N MET A 160 -2.06 3.25 1.10
CA MET A 160 -1.76 3.07 -0.32
C MET A 160 -1.74 4.41 -1.07
N LEU A 161 -2.74 5.26 -0.84
CA LEU A 161 -2.85 6.58 -1.47
C LEU A 161 -1.76 7.53 -1.01
N ALA A 162 -1.41 7.52 0.28
CA ALA A 162 -0.33 8.33 0.84
C ALA A 162 1.03 8.01 0.20
N VAL A 163 1.30 6.72 -0.03
CA VAL A 163 2.53 6.31 -0.72
C VAL A 163 2.52 6.77 -2.17
N VAL A 164 1.40 6.61 -2.89
CA VAL A 164 1.28 7.12 -4.26
C VAL A 164 1.56 8.61 -4.31
N ASP A 165 0.91 9.40 -3.44
CA ASP A 165 1.05 10.86 -3.42
C ASP A 165 2.48 11.31 -3.10
N SER A 166 3.10 10.72 -2.06
CA SER A 166 4.47 11.04 -1.65
C SER A 166 5.51 10.69 -2.74
N ASN A 167 5.19 9.75 -3.61
CA ASN A 167 6.06 9.26 -4.67
C ASN A 167 5.78 9.87 -6.06
N ARG A 168 4.79 10.77 -6.19
CA ARG A 168 4.40 11.39 -7.48
C ARG A 168 5.53 12.12 -8.21
N ARG A 169 6.49 12.66 -7.47
CA ARG A 169 7.65 13.36 -8.05
C ARG A 169 8.80 12.43 -8.37
N VAL A 170 8.76 11.23 -7.81
CA VAL A 170 9.82 10.24 -7.93
C VAL A 170 9.49 9.27 -9.05
N HIS A 171 8.27 8.74 -9.13
CA HIS A 171 7.87 7.78 -10.16
C HIS A 171 7.04 8.43 -11.28
N GLY A 172 7.31 8.03 -12.52
CA GLY A 172 6.68 8.64 -13.71
C GLY A 172 5.19 8.33 -13.82
N ASP A 173 4.79 7.14 -13.35
CA ASP A 173 3.40 6.80 -13.11
C ASP A 173 3.31 5.82 -11.94
N TRP A 174 2.09 5.57 -11.49
CA TRP A 174 1.85 4.65 -10.40
C TRP A 174 2.15 3.18 -10.71
N LEU A 175 2.10 2.75 -11.97
CA LEU A 175 2.37 1.36 -12.36
C LEU A 175 3.87 1.13 -12.25
N GLU A 176 4.68 2.13 -12.57
CA GLU A 176 6.10 2.16 -12.25
C GLU A 176 6.36 2.02 -10.75
N LEU A 177 5.62 2.76 -9.91
CA LEU A 177 5.70 2.62 -8.44
C LEU A 177 5.30 1.23 -7.98
N VAL A 178 4.22 0.65 -8.50
CA VAL A 178 3.77 -0.72 -8.16
C VAL A 178 4.86 -1.74 -8.52
N VAL A 179 5.41 -1.65 -9.73
CA VAL A 179 6.50 -2.54 -10.17
C VAL A 179 7.73 -2.38 -9.28
N PHE A 180 8.11 -1.15 -8.93
CA PHE A 180 9.20 -0.86 -8.01
C PHE A 180 8.96 -1.49 -6.62
N SER A 181 7.80 -1.22 -6.00
CA SER A 181 7.43 -1.77 -4.69
C SER A 181 7.42 -3.30 -4.71
N THR A 182 6.94 -3.93 -5.78
CA THR A 182 6.96 -5.40 -5.90
C THR A 182 8.37 -5.97 -6.02
N ILE A 183 9.27 -5.31 -6.77
CA ILE A 183 10.68 -5.70 -6.80
C ILE A 183 11.30 -5.54 -5.40
N TYR A 184 11.02 -4.43 -4.72
CA TYR A 184 11.57 -4.17 -3.38
C TYR A 184 11.05 -5.14 -2.32
N CYS A 185 9.75 -5.48 -2.37
CA CYS A 185 9.13 -6.53 -1.58
C CYS A 185 9.87 -7.87 -1.76
N ALA A 186 10.12 -8.27 -3.01
CA ALA A 186 10.85 -9.49 -3.30
C ALA A 186 12.30 -9.45 -2.79
N ASN A 187 13.02 -8.34 -2.99
CA ASN A 187 14.40 -8.19 -2.54
C ASN A 187 14.54 -8.15 -1.01
N SER A 188 13.50 -7.72 -0.30
CA SER A 188 13.52 -7.50 1.15
C SER A 188 13.09 -8.71 1.98
N ARG A 189 12.61 -9.77 1.34
CA ARG A 189 11.95 -10.89 2.03
C ARG A 189 12.80 -11.57 3.13
N LEU A 190 14.11 -11.75 2.91
CA LEU A 190 14.98 -12.35 3.93
C LEU A 190 15.24 -11.38 5.10
N LEU A 191 15.36 -10.08 4.79
CA LEU A 191 15.55 -9.05 5.81
C LEU A 191 14.35 -8.93 6.74
N ASN A 192 13.14 -9.07 6.21
CA ASN A 192 11.91 -8.93 6.99
C ASN A 192 11.54 -10.19 7.79
N GLN A 193 12.08 -11.36 7.43
CA GLN A 193 11.88 -12.61 8.16
C GLN A 193 12.65 -12.68 9.48
N ASP A 194 13.81 -12.02 9.54
CA ASP A 194 14.65 -11.97 10.74
C ASP A 194 14.55 -10.60 11.41
N ARG A 195 14.06 -10.58 12.65
CA ARG A 195 13.88 -9.35 13.44
C ARG A 195 15.19 -8.58 13.66
N ALA A 196 16.31 -9.28 13.90
CA ALA A 196 17.59 -8.64 14.13
C ALA A 196 18.09 -7.96 12.84
N LEU A 197 17.98 -8.63 11.69
CA LEU A 197 18.32 -8.04 10.38
C LEU A 197 17.40 -6.88 10.02
N ALA A 198 16.09 -7.04 10.23
CA ALA A 198 15.09 -6.00 9.98
C ALA A 198 15.44 -4.71 10.73
N ARG A 199 15.82 -4.83 12.01
CA ARG A 199 16.22 -3.70 12.87
C ARG A 199 17.59 -3.13 12.52
N HIS A 200 18.57 -3.96 12.19
CA HIS A 200 19.93 -3.52 11.88
C HIS A 200 19.99 -2.65 10.62
N TYR A 201 19.14 -2.95 9.63
CA TYR A 201 19.03 -2.20 8.36
C TYR A 201 17.78 -1.30 8.29
N ALA A 202 17.34 -0.75 9.43
CA ALA A 202 16.04 -0.06 9.51
C ALA A 202 16.05 1.38 8.99
N ASP A 203 17.16 2.10 9.05
CA ASP A 203 17.20 3.56 8.84
C ASP A 203 17.90 4.01 7.54
N GLY A 204 18.69 3.13 6.90
CA GLY A 204 19.43 3.42 5.66
C GLY A 204 20.89 3.81 5.85
N ARG A 205 21.40 3.92 7.09
CA ARG A 205 22.84 4.15 7.34
C ARG A 205 23.70 2.95 6.97
N ASN A 206 23.15 1.75 7.17
CA ASN A 206 23.77 0.49 6.78
C ASN A 206 23.03 -0.05 5.54
N SER A 207 23.78 -0.35 4.49
CA SER A 207 23.25 -1.07 3.32
C SER A 207 23.28 -2.57 3.57
N PRO A 208 22.22 -3.32 3.25
CA PRO A 208 22.25 -4.76 3.39
C PRO A 208 23.20 -5.41 2.36
N PRO A 209 24.01 -6.39 2.77
CA PRO A 209 24.84 -7.15 1.84
C PRO A 209 23.98 -7.89 0.80
N ALA A 210 24.59 -8.23 -0.34
CA ALA A 210 23.86 -8.71 -1.51
C ALA A 210 23.19 -10.08 -1.31
N ASP A 211 23.76 -10.93 -0.46
CA ASP A 211 23.23 -12.24 -0.08
C ASP A 211 21.91 -12.15 0.70
N LEU A 212 21.71 -11.06 1.46
CA LEU A 212 20.46 -10.78 2.16
C LEU A 212 19.39 -10.11 1.27
N ARG A 213 19.74 -9.73 0.04
CA ARG A 213 18.83 -9.07 -0.91
C ARG A 213 18.61 -9.91 -2.17
N PRO A 214 17.91 -11.05 -2.05
CA PRO A 214 17.78 -11.99 -3.15
C PRO A 214 17.10 -11.36 -4.37
N PRO A 215 17.76 -11.36 -5.54
CA PRO A 215 17.25 -10.68 -6.73
C PRO A 215 16.08 -11.45 -7.37
N VAL A 216 15.18 -10.73 -8.05
CA VAL A 216 13.91 -11.26 -8.59
C VAL A 216 13.85 -11.21 -10.12
N ARG A 217 13.16 -12.15 -10.78
CA ARG A 217 12.98 -12.12 -12.24
C ARG A 217 11.82 -11.21 -12.63
N THR A 218 11.90 -10.57 -13.80
CA THR A 218 10.79 -9.78 -14.37
C THR A 218 9.51 -10.62 -14.52
N SER A 219 9.64 -11.88 -14.95
CA SER A 219 8.52 -12.82 -15.07
C SER A 219 7.85 -13.12 -13.73
N ALA A 220 8.64 -13.21 -12.64
CA ALA A 220 8.11 -13.45 -11.30
C ALA A 220 7.32 -12.22 -10.78
N VAL A 221 7.82 -11.00 -11.03
CA VAL A 221 7.10 -9.75 -10.73
C VAL A 221 5.76 -9.69 -11.51
N ALA A 222 5.79 -10.03 -12.80
CA ALA A 222 4.60 -10.06 -13.64
C ALA A 222 3.55 -11.08 -13.15
N ARG A 223 3.98 -12.30 -12.80
CA ARG A 223 3.12 -13.33 -12.21
C ARG A 223 2.52 -12.88 -10.88
N ALA A 224 3.32 -12.34 -9.97
CA ALA A 224 2.87 -11.89 -8.66
C ALA A 224 1.73 -10.85 -8.79
N LEU A 225 1.92 -9.88 -9.68
CA LEU A 225 0.94 -8.81 -9.94
C LEU A 225 -0.23 -9.24 -10.84
N GLY A 226 -0.13 -10.34 -11.58
CA GLY A 226 -1.12 -10.71 -12.60
C GLY A 226 -1.12 -9.78 -13.82
N LEU A 227 0.04 -9.20 -14.16
CA LEU A 227 0.19 -8.29 -15.31
C LEU A 227 0.92 -8.97 -16.48
N PRO A 228 0.70 -8.52 -17.74
CA PRO A 228 1.51 -8.98 -18.87
C PRO A 228 3.00 -8.69 -18.67
N GLU A 229 3.87 -9.67 -18.95
CA GLU A 229 5.32 -9.50 -18.76
C GLU A 229 5.88 -8.34 -19.60
N ALA A 230 5.36 -8.12 -20.81
CA ALA A 230 5.76 -7.00 -21.66
C ALA A 230 5.53 -5.63 -20.98
N THR A 231 4.39 -5.47 -20.29
CA THR A 231 4.05 -4.28 -19.52
C THR A 231 5.04 -4.05 -18.38
N VAL A 232 5.34 -5.09 -17.60
CA VAL A 232 6.31 -5.03 -16.51
C VAL A 232 7.71 -4.75 -17.06
N ARG A 233 8.13 -5.42 -18.13
CA ARG A 233 9.45 -5.24 -18.74
C ARG A 233 9.69 -3.80 -19.19
N ARG A 234 8.67 -3.14 -19.77
CA ARG A 234 8.75 -1.73 -20.17
C ARG A 234 8.99 -0.81 -18.97
N ARG A 235 8.29 -1.04 -17.85
CA ARG A 235 8.49 -0.27 -16.61
C ARG A 235 9.84 -0.55 -15.95
N VAL A 236 10.30 -1.80 -15.97
CA VAL A 236 11.64 -2.16 -15.50
C VAL A 236 12.72 -1.47 -16.34
N ALA A 237 12.55 -1.33 -17.66
CA ALA A 237 13.49 -0.59 -18.49
C ALA A 237 13.64 0.87 -18.02
N SER A 238 12.52 1.58 -17.84
CA SER A 238 12.47 2.94 -17.27
C SER A 238 13.18 3.02 -15.91
N LEU A 239 12.84 2.12 -14.98
CA LEU A 239 13.46 2.05 -13.65
C LEU A 239 14.97 1.78 -13.69
N CYS A 240 15.46 1.04 -14.69
CA CYS A 240 16.88 0.78 -14.88
C CYS A 240 17.61 1.99 -15.50
N GLU A 241 17.00 2.66 -16.47
CA GLU A 241 17.55 3.87 -17.09
C GLU A 241 17.75 4.98 -16.04
N ASP A 242 16.81 5.11 -15.09
CA ASP A 242 16.90 6.06 -13.99
C ASP A 242 17.81 5.63 -12.82
N GLY A 243 18.37 4.41 -12.89
CA GLY A 243 19.26 3.84 -11.86
C GLY A 243 18.56 3.44 -10.55
N ARG A 244 17.23 3.32 -10.54
CA ARG A 244 16.45 2.92 -9.34
C ARG A 244 16.47 1.41 -9.13
N VAL A 245 16.52 0.67 -10.24
CA VAL A 245 16.61 -0.79 -10.27
C VAL A 245 17.85 -1.19 -11.08
N GLU A 246 18.66 -2.07 -10.51
CA GLU A 246 19.85 -2.62 -11.15
C GLU A 246 19.55 -4.02 -11.71
N ARG A 247 20.19 -4.34 -12.84
CA ARG A 247 20.11 -5.69 -13.45
C ARG A 247 21.31 -6.53 -13.00
N LEU A 248 21.02 -7.66 -12.36
CA LEU A 248 21.99 -8.72 -12.06
C LEU A 248 21.73 -9.88 -13.03
N GLY A 249 22.30 -9.77 -14.24
CA GLY A 249 21.97 -10.66 -15.35
C GLY A 249 20.49 -10.58 -15.72
N LYS A 250 19.75 -11.69 -15.57
CA LYS A 250 18.29 -11.77 -15.84
C LYS A 250 17.42 -11.38 -14.63
N LYS A 251 18.03 -10.97 -13.51
CA LYS A 251 17.32 -10.65 -12.27
C LYS A 251 17.47 -9.16 -11.94
N LEU A 252 16.60 -8.70 -11.06
CA LEU A 252 16.41 -7.30 -10.68
C LEU A 252 16.64 -7.12 -9.19
N ILE A 253 17.28 -6.01 -8.84
CA ILE A 253 17.46 -5.57 -7.46
C ILE A 253 17.24 -4.07 -7.37
N VAL A 254 16.57 -3.58 -6.33
CA VAL A 254 16.51 -2.13 -6.06
C VAL A 254 17.90 -1.62 -5.67
N SER A 255 18.27 -0.45 -6.20
CA SER A 255 19.56 0.18 -5.92
C SER A 255 19.57 0.81 -4.52
N GLU A 256 20.50 0.36 -3.67
CA GLU A 256 20.75 1.00 -2.37
C GLU A 256 21.31 2.41 -2.55
N ALA A 257 22.12 2.64 -3.59
CA ALA A 257 22.65 3.96 -3.90
C ALA A 257 21.51 4.94 -4.22
N TRP A 258 20.51 4.49 -4.99
CA TRP A 258 19.32 5.30 -5.27
C TRP A 258 18.47 5.55 -4.02
N LEU A 259 18.18 4.51 -3.23
CA LEU A 259 17.39 4.65 -1.99
C LEU A 259 18.00 5.68 -1.04
N ASN A 260 19.34 5.79 -1.01
CA ASN A 260 20.08 6.71 -0.16
C ASN A 260 20.35 8.08 -0.79
N ARG A 261 19.81 8.38 -1.99
CA ARG A 261 19.82 9.75 -2.52
C ARG A 261 18.99 10.68 -1.63
N PRO A 262 19.37 11.96 -1.50
CA PRO A 262 18.64 12.92 -0.67
C PRO A 262 17.14 13.01 -1.00
N GLU A 263 16.77 12.97 -2.28
CA GLU A 263 15.38 12.98 -2.75
C GLU A 263 14.58 11.76 -2.27
N SER A 264 15.16 10.55 -2.37
CA SER A 264 14.51 9.32 -1.93
C SER A 264 14.38 9.27 -0.40
N VAL A 265 15.42 9.70 0.32
CA VAL A 265 15.39 9.82 1.79
C VAL A 265 14.30 10.80 2.23
N ALA A 266 14.17 11.95 1.56
CA ALA A 266 13.12 12.93 1.84
C ALA A 266 11.72 12.35 1.61
N THR A 267 11.49 11.67 0.49
CA THR A 267 10.21 10.99 0.19
C THR A 267 9.89 9.90 1.23
N SER A 268 10.86 9.08 1.62
CA SER A 268 10.64 8.06 2.66
C SER A 268 10.38 8.68 4.04
N THR A 269 11.02 9.81 4.35
CA THR A 269 10.80 10.55 5.61
C THR A 269 9.40 11.16 5.66
N GLN A 270 8.95 11.76 4.54
CA GLN A 270 7.59 12.26 4.40
C GLN A 270 6.56 11.13 4.55
N SER A 271 6.79 10.01 3.86
CA SER A 271 5.93 8.82 3.96
C SER A 271 5.86 8.30 5.39
N PHE A 272 6.98 8.31 6.12
CA PHE A 272 7.03 7.94 7.53
C PHE A 272 6.21 8.84 8.43
N ALA A 273 6.30 10.16 8.23
CA ALA A 273 5.47 11.11 8.96
C ALA A 273 3.97 10.88 8.70
N ILE A 274 3.58 10.68 7.44
CA ILE A 274 2.18 10.42 7.07
C ILE A 274 1.68 9.10 7.68
N VAL A 275 2.46 8.02 7.57
CA VAL A 275 2.10 6.72 8.17
C VAL A 275 1.90 6.86 9.67
N ARG A 276 2.75 7.59 10.39
CA ARG A 276 2.57 7.81 11.83
C ARG A 276 1.27 8.53 12.15
N LEU A 277 0.85 9.51 11.34
CA LEU A 277 -0.44 10.18 11.49
C LEU A 277 -1.60 9.20 11.24
N LEU A 278 -1.49 8.35 10.22
CA LEU A 278 -2.50 7.33 9.93
C LEU A 278 -2.61 6.29 11.05
N LEU A 279 -1.49 5.87 11.65
CA LEU A 279 -1.50 4.98 12.82
C LEU A 279 -2.16 5.64 14.04
N ALA A 280 -1.88 6.92 14.29
CA ALA A 280 -2.52 7.66 15.39
C ALA A 280 -4.03 7.76 15.17
N ARG A 281 -4.47 8.04 13.94
CA ARG A 281 -5.90 8.04 13.57
C ARG A 281 -6.50 6.65 13.75
N LEU A 282 -5.82 5.59 13.31
CA LEU A 282 -6.31 4.23 13.44
C LEU A 282 -6.48 3.81 14.92
N GLY A 283 -5.51 4.15 15.78
CA GLY A 283 -5.60 3.91 17.23
C GLY A 283 -6.70 4.72 17.92
N ALA A 284 -6.90 5.99 17.54
CA ALA A 284 -8.01 6.80 18.05
C ALA A 284 -9.39 6.19 17.70
N ASN A 285 -9.44 5.39 16.63
CA ASN A 285 -10.61 4.63 16.21
C ASN A 285 -10.67 3.22 16.80
N GLY A 286 -9.96 2.99 17.91
CA GLY A 286 -10.07 1.78 18.73
C GLY A 286 -9.14 0.65 18.34
N PHE A 287 -8.36 0.78 17.25
CA PHE A 287 -7.44 -0.28 16.84
C PHE A 287 -6.43 -0.59 17.95
N PRO A 288 -6.20 -1.87 18.30
CA PRO A 288 -5.33 -2.27 19.40
C PRO A 288 -3.85 -2.10 18.99
N LEU A 289 -3.31 -0.88 19.10
CA LEU A 289 -1.91 -0.59 18.75
C LEU A 289 -0.90 -1.31 19.66
N ASP A 290 -1.32 -1.70 20.86
CA ASP A 290 -0.54 -2.46 21.85
C ASP A 290 -0.39 -3.94 21.48
N ASP A 291 -1.44 -4.53 20.90
CA ASP A 291 -1.43 -5.87 20.35
C ASP A 291 -2.21 -5.93 19.01
N PRO A 292 -1.60 -5.45 17.91
CA PRO A 292 -2.27 -5.39 16.61
C PRO A 292 -2.77 -6.75 16.14
N SER A 293 -2.15 -7.85 16.59
CA SER A 293 -2.50 -9.21 16.17
C SER A 293 -3.93 -9.61 16.57
N ARG A 294 -4.52 -8.96 17.58
CA ARG A 294 -5.92 -9.18 17.98
C ARG A 294 -6.94 -8.67 16.98
N ALA A 295 -6.53 -7.80 16.06
CA ALA A 295 -7.43 -7.21 15.09
C ALA A 295 -7.70 -8.11 13.88
N TYR A 296 -6.87 -9.13 13.59
CA TYR A 296 -7.06 -10.00 12.42
C TYR A 296 -8.50 -10.53 12.34
N LEU A 297 -9.13 -10.36 11.18
CA LEU A 297 -10.47 -10.88 10.91
C LEU A 297 -10.43 -12.35 10.50
N ALA A 298 -9.49 -12.70 9.61
CA ALA A 298 -9.31 -14.07 9.16
C ALA A 298 -7.98 -14.63 9.65
N ARG A 299 -6.86 -14.10 9.11
CA ARG A 299 -5.52 -14.56 9.46
C ARG A 299 -4.47 -13.58 8.95
N ARG A 300 -3.24 -13.73 9.44
CA ARG A 300 -2.07 -13.09 8.82
C ARG A 300 -1.97 -13.47 7.34
N PRO A 301 -2.04 -12.51 6.40
CA PRO A 301 -1.99 -12.80 4.97
C PRO A 301 -0.60 -13.30 4.55
N ASP A 302 -0.56 -14.19 3.56
CA ASP A 302 0.69 -14.63 2.95
C ASP A 302 1.25 -13.54 2.02
N ILE A 303 2.58 -13.42 1.94
CA ILE A 303 3.22 -12.55 0.93
C ILE A 303 3.10 -13.24 -0.44
N PRO A 304 2.85 -12.51 -1.54
CA PRO A 304 2.94 -13.08 -2.88
C PRO A 304 4.26 -13.83 -3.12
N ALA A 305 4.17 -15.00 -3.74
CA ALA A 305 5.33 -15.80 -4.11
C ALA A 305 6.10 -15.18 -5.30
N PHE A 306 7.41 -15.40 -5.34
CA PHE A 306 8.32 -14.86 -6.35
C PHE A 306 9.20 -15.93 -7.01
N ASP A 307 8.78 -17.19 -6.94
CA ASP A 307 9.34 -18.32 -7.67
C ASP A 307 9.00 -18.26 -9.17
#